data_AF-A0A947S393-F1
#
_entry.id   AF-A0A947S393-F1
#
_cell.length_a   1.000
_cell.length_b   1.000
_cell.length_c   1.000
_cell.angle_alpha   90.00
_cell.angle_beta   90.00
_cell.angle_gamma   90.00
#
_symmetry.space_group_name_H-M   'P 1'
#
loop_
_entity.id
_entity.type
_entity.pdbx_description
1 polymer ?
#
loop_
_entity_poly.entity_id
_entity_poly.type
_entity_poly.pdbx_seq_one_letter_code
_entity_poly.pdbx_strand_id
1 'polypeptide(L)' 'MSGNEACAEGALVAGCKFFAGYPITPASEIGETLAKRILEVGG' A
#
# COMPACT_ATOMS: atom_id res chain seq x y z
N MET A 1 -8.86 0.93 -10.97
CA MET A 1 -8.14 1.71 -9.96
C MET A 1 -9.14 2.16 -8.90
N SER A 2 -9.15 1.47 -7.77
CA SER A 2 -9.86 1.84 -6.55
C SER A 2 -9.14 3.00 -5.84
N GLY A 3 -9.85 3.74 -4.99
CA GLY A 3 -9.22 4.75 -4.12
C GLY A 3 -8.16 4.15 -3.19
N ASN A 4 -8.36 2.91 -2.74
CA ASN A 4 -7.39 2.18 -1.94
C ASN A 4 -6.10 1.89 -2.71
N GLU A 5 -6.22 1.46 -3.97
CA GLU A 5 -5.08 1.25 -4.86
C GLU A 5 -4.34 2.56 -5.11
N ALA A 6 -5.06 3.65 -5.43
CA ALA A 6 -4.46 4.96 -5.66
C ALA A 6 -3.69 5.48 -4.42
N CYS A 7 -4.21 5.26 -3.21
CA CYS A 7 -3.53 5.61 -1.97
C CYS A 7 -2.25 4.79 -1.76
N ALA A 8 -2.29 3.48 -2.02
CA ALA A 8 -1.11 2.62 -1.92
C ALA A 8 -0.03 3.05 -2.93
N GLU A 9 -0.41 3.31 -4.18
CA GLU A 9 0.49 3.83 -5.20
C GLU A 9 1.09 5.19 -4.83
N GLY A 10 0.27 6.09 -4.32
CA GLY A 10 0.73 7.39 -3.83
C GLY A 10 1.78 7.26 -2.72
N ALA A 11 1.60 6.31 -1.81
CA ALA A 11 2.58 6.04 -0.76
C ALA A 11 3.91 5.50 -1.33
N LEU A 12 3.86 4.59 -2.30
CA LEU A 12 5.06 4.07 -2.96
C LEU A 12 5.82 5.16 -3.72
N VAL A 13 5.10 6.01 -4.47
CA VAL A 13 5.67 7.16 -5.19
C VAL A 13 6.27 8.18 -4.22
N ALA A 14 5.66 8.38 -3.05
CA ALA A 14 6.20 9.22 -1.98
C ALA A 14 7.46 8.63 -1.30
N GLY A 15 7.89 7.43 -1.69
CA GLY A 15 9.09 6.79 -1.14
C GLY A 15 8.83 5.94 0.10
N CYS A 16 7.58 5.59 0.40
CA CYS A 16 7.27 4.66 1.49
C CYS A 16 7.89 3.29 1.23
N LYS A 17 8.69 2.79 2.19
CA LYS A 17 9.38 1.49 2.13
C LYS A 17 8.93 0.50 3.19
N PHE A 18 8.08 0.94 4.12
CA PHE A 18 7.58 0.09 5.19
C PHE A 18 6.12 0.40 5.44
N PHE A 19 5.31 -0.64 5.59
CA PHE A 19 3.90 -0.51 5.94
C PHE A 19 3.55 -1.49 7.06
N ALA A 20 2.90 -0.97 8.09
CA ALA A 20 2.30 -1.76 9.15
C ALA A 20 0.84 -1.32 9.30
N GLY A 21 -0.06 -2.29 9.38
CA GLY A 21 -1.49 -2.03 9.49
C GLY A 21 -2.22 -3.22 10.10
N TYR A 22 -3.44 -2.96 10.55
CA TYR A 22 -4.35 -3.98 11.05
C TYR A 22 -5.51 -4.13 10.04
N PRO A 23 -5.91 -5.36 9.67
CA PRO A 23 -7.00 -5.55 8.71
C PRO A 23 -8.31 -4.92 9.21
N ILE A 24 -8.89 -4.02 8.40
CA ILE A 24 -10.17 -3.37 8.68
C ILE A 24 -10.88 -2.96 7.39
N THR A 25 -12.16 -3.30 7.26
CA THR A 25 -12.99 -2.92 6.11
C THR A 25 -13.38 -1.44 6.19
N PRO A 26 -13.33 -0.67 5.08
CA PRO A 26 -12.97 -1.05 3.70
C PRO A 26 -11.49 -0.80 3.32
N ALA A 27 -10.59 -0.56 4.28
CA ALA A 27 -9.23 -0.09 4.02
C ALA A 27 -8.17 -1.21 3.83
N SER A 28 -8.52 -2.47 4.10
CA SER A 28 -7.58 -3.61 4.00
C SER A 28 -6.86 -3.71 2.65
N GLU A 29 -7.51 -3.33 1.56
CA GLU A 29 -6.95 -3.38 0.19
C GLU A 29 -5.70 -2.50 0.00
N ILE A 30 -5.54 -1.44 0.82
CA ILE A 30 -4.33 -0.60 0.79
C ILE A 30 -3.12 -1.45 1.21
N GLY A 31 -3.26 -2.18 2.32
CA GLY A 31 -2.21 -3.06 2.83
C GLY A 31 -1.92 -4.23 1.90
N GLU A 32 -2.94 -4.79 1.26
CA GLU A 32 -2.77 -5.85 0.25
C GLU A 32 -1.98 -5.36 -0.97
N THR A 33 -2.27 -4.15 -1.45
CA THR A 33 -1.54 -3.53 -2.57
C THR A 33 -0.09 -3.26 -2.18
N LEU A 34 0.14 -2.68 -1.00
CA LEU A 34 1.49 -2.41 -0.50
C LEU A 34 2.29 -3.70 -0.28
N ALA A 35 1.69 -4.76 0.28
CA ALA A 35 2.37 -6.04 0.47
C ALA A 35 2.86 -6.66 -0.85
N LYS A 36 2.15 -6.44 -1.95
CA LYS A 36 2.56 -6.91 -3.29
C LYS A 36 3.70 -6.09 -3.90
N ARG A 37 3.72 -4.78 -3.64
CA ARG A 37 4.55 -3.83 -4.40
C ARG A 37 5.74 -3.23 -3.63
N ILE A 38 5.72 -3.24 -2.30
CA ILE A 38 6.73 -2.53 -1.50
C ILE A 38 8.15 -3.08 -1.70
N LEU A 39 8.27 -4.39 -1.94
CA LEU A 39 9.53 -5.05 -2.26
C LEU A 39 10.11 -4.60 -3.62
N GLU A 40 9.25 -4.24 -4.59
CA GLU A 40 9.68 -3.75 -5.92
C GLU A 40 10.39 -2.40 -5.83
N VAL A 41 10.08 -1.62 -4.79
CA VAL A 41 10.66 -0.29 -4.58
C VAL A 41 11.78 -0.30 -3.54
N GLY A 42 12.28 -1.46 -3.12
CA GLY A 42 13.37 -1.58 -2.14
C GLY A 42 12.93 -1.40 -0.69
N GLY A 43 11.67 -1.75 -0.39
CA GLY A 43 11.18 -1.96 0.97
C GLY A 43 11.46 -3.35 1.50
#